data_AF-A0A7J4YN17-F1
#
_entry.id   AF-A0A7J4YN17-F1
#
_cell.length_a   1.000
_cell.length_b   1.000
_cell.length_c   1.000
_cell.angle_alpha   90.00
_cell.angle_beta   90.00
_cell.angle_gamma   90.00
#
_symmetry.space_group_name_H-M   'P 1'
#
loop_
_entity.id
_entity.type
_entity.pdbx_description
1 polymer ?
#
loop_
_entity_poly.entity_id
_entity_poly.type
_entity_poly.pdbx_seq_one_letter_code
_entity_poly.pdbx_strand_id
1 'polypeptide(L)' 'MKRLINKAIVNKDHNFGNARWVRNIFEKTLEIQANCLAMDGHISNKSLTTITEYNIMNKTN' A
#
# COMPACT_ATOMS: atom_id res chain seq x y z
N MET A 1 0.44 -4.39 -7.10
CA MET A 1 1.71 -4.60 -6.35
C MET A 1 2.93 -4.83 -7.25
N LYS A 2 2.95 -5.84 -8.14
CA LYS A 2 4.10 -6.17 -9.01
C LYS A 2 4.69 -4.96 -9.77
N ARG A 3 3.83 -4.14 -10.38
CA ARG A 3 4.24 -2.90 -11.08
C ARG A 3 5.00 -1.92 -10.19
N LEU A 4 4.55 -1.73 -8.95
CA LEU A 4 5.17 -0.82 -7.98
C LEU A 4 6.56 -1.32 -7.57
N ILE A 5 6.67 -2.62 -7.28
CA ILE A 5 7.95 -3.27 -6.95
C ILE A 5 8.93 -3.14 -8.12
N ASN A 6 8.50 -3.45 -9.34
CA ASN A 6 9.36 -3.32 -10.52
C ASN A 6 9.85 -1.88 -10.71
N LYS A 7 8.97 -0.89 -10.55
CA LYS A 7 9.36 0.53 -10.62
C LYS A 7 10.42 0.86 -9.57
N ALA A 8 10.27 0.38 -8.34
CA ALA A 8 11.26 0.64 -7.29
C ALA A 8 12.60 -0.05 -7.53
N ILE A 9 12.59 -1.28 -8.03
CA ILE A 9 13.82 -2.01 -8.37
C ILE A 9 14.59 -1.31 -9.48
N VAL A 10 13.90 -0.80 -10.50
CA VAL A 10 14.52 -0.06 -11.61
C VAL A 10 15.15 1.26 -11.13
N ASN A 11 14.56 1.91 -10.11
CA ASN A 11 14.99 3.23 -9.64
C ASN A 11 15.79 3.19 -8.32
N LYS A 12 16.18 2.00 -7.82
CA LYS A 12 16.86 1.88 -6.53
C LYS A 12 18.29 2.40 -6.59
N ASP A 13 18.71 3.11 -5.55
CA ASP A 13 20.08 3.55 -5.35
C ASP A 13 20.84 2.62 -4.37
N HIS A 14 22.07 3.01 -4.00
CA HIS A 14 22.90 2.25 -3.05
C HIS A 14 22.37 2.26 -1.61
N ASN A 15 21.45 3.18 -1.27
CA ASN A 15 20.84 3.32 0.06
C ASN A 15 19.47 2.63 0.15
N PHE A 16 19.03 1.97 -0.91
CA PHE A 16 17.69 1.40 -0.98
C PHE A 16 17.52 0.23 0.00
N GLY A 17 16.85 0.51 1.11
CA GLY A 17 16.53 -0.49 2.12
C GLY A 17 15.34 -1.35 1.74
N ASN A 18 15.54 -2.44 1.00
CA ASN A 18 14.50 -3.35 0.48
C ASN A 18 13.34 -3.60 1.47
N ALA A 19 13.62 -4.22 2.61
CA ALA A 19 12.60 -4.57 3.60
C ALA A 19 11.93 -3.33 4.21
N ARG A 20 12.72 -2.28 4.47
CA ARG A 20 12.20 -1.00 4.98
C ARG A 20 11.23 -0.37 3.99
N TRP A 21 11.58 -0.37 2.71
CA TRP A 21 10.75 0.18 1.65
C TRP A 21 9.44 -0.60 1.47
N VAL A 22 9.51 -1.94 1.46
CA VAL A 22 8.32 -2.79 1.40
C VAL A 22 7.40 -2.55 2.60
N ARG A 23 7.97 -2.51 3.82
CA ARG A 23 7.21 -2.22 5.04
C ARG A 23 6.50 -0.87 4.97
N ASN A 24 7.21 0.18 4.55
CA ASN A 24 6.62 1.52 4.42
C ASN A 24 5.44 1.54 3.42
N ILE A 25 5.50 0.75 2.34
CA ILE A 25 4.36 0.59 1.41
C ILE A 25 3.17 -0.06 2.10
N PHE A 26 3.39 -1.14 2.85
CA PHE A 26 2.31 -1.81 3.56
C PHE A 26 1.69 -0.90 4.62
N GLU A 27 2.49 -0.17 5.39
CA GLU A 27 2.01 0.81 6.36
C GLU A 27 1.10 1.85 5.68
N LYS A 28 1.52 2.41 4.54
CA LYS A 28 0.70 3.38 3.81
C LYS A 28 -0.56 2.77 3.20
N THR A 29 -0.46 1.54 2.71
CA THR A 29 -1.60 0.80 2.14
C THR A 29 -2.66 0.53 3.20
N LEU A 30 -2.25 0.14 4.41
CA LEU A 30 -3.13 -0.08 5.56
C LEU A 30 -3.80 1.22 6.02
N GLU A 31 -3.05 2.33 6.07
CA GLU A 31 -3.60 3.65 6.37
C GLU A 31 -4.73 4.04 5.38
N ILE A 32 -4.48 3.87 4.08
CA ILE A 32 -5.48 4.18 3.04
C ILE A 32 -6.69 3.26 3.17
N GLN A 33 -6.47 1.96 3.39
CA GLN A 33 -7.55 1.01 3.54
C GLN A 33 -8.44 1.34 4.75
N ALA A 34 -7.84 1.70 5.90
CA ALA A 34 -8.58 2.12 7.08
C ALA A 34 -9.43 3.37 6.81
N ASN A 35 -8.88 4.36 6.10
CA ASN A 35 -9.62 5.55 5.71
C ASN A 35 -10.80 5.23 4.76
N CYS A 36 -10.62 4.31 3.80
CA CYS A 36 -11.71 3.85 2.96
C CYS A 36 -12.83 3.17 3.76
N LEU A 37 -12.47 2.29 4.69
CA LEU A 37 -13.45 1.63 5.55
C LEU A 37 -14.20 2.62 6.43
N ALA A 38 -13.53 3.63 6.98
CA ALA A 38 -14.17 4.65 7.80
C ALA A 38 -15.22 5.47 7.04
N MET A 39 -15.09 5.58 5.71
CA MET A 39 -16.06 6.24 4.83
C MET A 39 -17.19 5.31 4.37
N ASP A 40 -17.05 3.99 4.56
CA ASP A 40 -18.03 3.00 4.16
C ASP A 40 -19.02 2.73 5.29
N GLY A 41 -20.32 2.88 5.02
CA GLY A 41 -21.39 2.62 5.98
C GLY A 41 -21.64 1.13 6.25
N HIS A 42 -21.08 0.22 5.44
CA HIS A 42 -21.27 -1.22 5.56
C HIS A 42 -19.95 -1.99 5.56
N ILE A 43 -19.32 -2.07 6.73
CA ILE A 43 -18.07 -2.81 6.93
C ILE A 43 -18.37 -4.28 7.26
N SER A 44 -17.84 -5.20 6.46
CA SER A 44 -17.84 -6.65 6.76
C SER A 44 -16.48 -7.10 7.32
N ASN A 45 -16.45 -8.24 8.01
CA ASN A 45 -15.18 -8.85 8.47
C ASN A 45 -14.21 -9.10 7.29
N LYS A 46 -14.72 -9.44 6.11
CA LYS A 46 -13.91 -9.60 4.90
C LYS A 46 -13.31 -8.27 4.46
N SER A 47 -14.05 -7.17 4.60
CA SER A 47 -13.58 -5.83 4.27
C SER A 47 -12.38 -5.42 5.14
N LEU A 48 -12.35 -5.81 6.42
CA LEU A 48 -11.25 -5.54 7.36
C LEU A 48 -9.91 -6.17 6.95
N THR A 49 -9.95 -7.31 6.25
CA THR A 49 -8.74 -8.06 5.85
C THR A 49 -8.42 -7.94 4.36
N THR A 50 -9.21 -7.18 3.61
CA THR A 50 -9.04 -7.04 2.16
C THR A 50 -8.31 -5.75 1.81
N ILE A 51 -7.19 -5.89 1.11
CA ILE A 51 -6.47 -4.79 0.45
C ILE A 51 -6.78 -4.86 -1.04
N THR A 52 -7.22 -3.74 -1.62
CA THR A 52 -7.49 -3.60 -3.05
C THR A 52 -6.36 -2.86 -3.77
N GLU A 53 -6.35 -2.92 -5.10
CA GLU A 53 -5.35 -2.16 -5.88
C GLU A 53 -5.43 -0.64 -5.65
N TYR A 54 -6.63 -0.12 -5.35
CA TYR A 54 -6.82 1.28 -5.00
C TYR A 54 -6.00 1.68 -3.77
N ASN A 55 -5.95 0.82 -2.75
CA ASN A 55 -5.21 1.09 -1.51
C ASN A 55 -3.69 1.13 -1.74
N ILE A 56 -3.19 0.47 -2.80
CA ILE A 56 -1.76 0.38 -3.14
C ILE A 56 -1.31 1.56 -4.02
N MET A 57 -2.20 2.14 -4.84
CA MET A 57 -1.83 3.10 -5.89
C MET A 57 -1.89 4.58 -5.49
N ASN A 58 -2.25 4.91 -4.24
CA ASN A 58 -2.45 6.30 -3.86
C ASN A 58 -1.15 7.01 -3.43
N LYS A 59 -0.66 7.86 -4.33
CA LYS A 59 0.27 9.00 -4.19
C LYS A 59 1.46 8.82 -3.24
N THR A 60 2.56 8.32 -3.79
CA THR A 60 3.82 9.11 -3.69
C THR A 60 3.67 10.28 -4.64
N ASN A 61 3.30 11.45 -4.10
CA ASN A 61 3.60 12.73 -4.76
C ASN A 61 5.12 12.92 -4.78
#